data_AF-A0AAW2ND39-F1
#
_entry.id   AF-A0AAW2ND39-F1
#
_cell.length_a   1.000
_cell.length_b   1.000
_cell.length_c   1.000
_cell.angle_alpha   90.00
_cell.angle_beta   90.00
_cell.angle_gamma   90.00
#
_symmetry.space_group_name_H-M   'P 1'
#
loop_
_entity.id
_entity.type
_entity.pdbx_description
1 polymer ?
#
loop_
_entity_poly.entity_id
_entity_poly.type
_entity_poly.pdbx_seq_one_letter_code
_entity_poly.pdbx_strand_id
1 'polypeptide(L)'
;MSSGLVQARRTIDDMNVIDKCWRTNPNWRGHLQQLAMCSIGYTGKMTNNTGSDVTHYRVTDHSDDALNPKPGTLRYGVTSIKGKVWITFERDMNIRLAKALLVSSFTTIDARGANVHIAYCLPGA
;
A
#
# COMPACT_ATOMS: atom_id res chain seq x y z
N MET A 1 29.05 5.38 23.53
CA MET A 1 27.64 5.18 23.93
C MET A 1 26.96 4.39 22.81
N SER A 2 26.84 3.08 23.00
CA SER A 2 26.30 2.17 21.98
C SER A 2 24.78 2.26 22.01
N SER A 3 24.17 2.79 20.95
CA SER A 3 22.72 2.78 20.76
C SER A 3 22.31 1.36 20.38
N GLY A 4 21.85 0.59 21.37
CA GLY A 4 21.30 -0.74 21.18
C GLY A 4 19.95 -0.67 20.49
N LEU A 5 19.93 -0.76 19.17
CA LEU A 5 18.74 -1.20 18.45
C LEU A 5 18.52 -2.67 18.77
N VAL A 6 17.60 -2.96 19.70
CA VAL A 6 17.01 -4.30 19.84
C VAL A 6 16.18 -4.53 18.58
N GLN A 7 16.84 -4.98 17.51
CA GLN A 7 16.13 -5.56 16.39
C GLN A 7 15.58 -6.89 16.91
N ALA A 8 14.29 -6.93 17.24
CA ALA A 8 13.61 -8.19 17.51
C ALA A 8 13.82 -9.08 16.28
N ARG A 9 14.75 -10.03 16.39
CA ARG A 9 15.00 -11.04 15.37
C ARG A 9 13.80 -11.96 15.42
N ARG A 10 12.70 -11.58 14.75
CA ARG A 10 11.56 -12.48 14.54
C ARG A 10 12.12 -13.68 13.80
N THR A 11 12.26 -14.80 14.50
CA THR A 11 12.56 -16.07 13.86
C THR A 11 11.39 -16.38 12.92
N ILE A 12 11.65 -17.12 11.84
CA ILE A 12 10.61 -17.49 10.88
C ILE A 12 9.47 -18.27 11.57
N ASP A 13 9.79 -18.93 12.70
CA ASP A 13 8.87 -19.70 13.53
C ASP A 13 7.89 -18.84 14.33
N ASP A 14 8.22 -17.58 14.60
CA ASP A 14 7.35 -16.63 15.33
C ASP A 14 6.43 -15.81 14.39
N MET A 15 6.46 -16.05 13.08
CA MET A 15 5.59 -15.35 12.12
C MET A 15 4.23 -16.01 12.00
N ASN A 16 3.17 -15.19 11.99
CA ASN A 16 1.86 -15.69 11.59
C ASN A 16 1.88 -16.18 10.13
N VAL A 17 0.92 -17.03 9.76
CA VAL A 17 0.85 -17.69 8.44
C VAL A 17 0.82 -16.73 7.25
N ILE A 18 0.21 -15.54 7.41
CA ILE A 18 0.17 -14.51 6.35
C ILE A 18 1.56 -13.89 6.18
N ASP A 19 2.18 -13.47 7.29
CA ASP A 19 3.51 -12.87 7.28
C ASP A 19 4.57 -13.86 6.76
N LYS A 20 4.51 -15.12 7.21
CA LYS A 20 5.42 -16.19 6.76
C LYS A 20 5.35 -16.40 5.24
N CYS A 21 4.19 -16.21 4.62
CA CYS A 21 3.99 -16.43 3.19
C CYS A 21 4.75 -15.43 2.28
N TRP A 22 4.90 -14.16 2.70
CA TRP A 22 5.56 -13.14 1.86
C TRP A 22 6.85 -12.58 2.46
N ARG A 23 6.97 -12.46 3.79
CA ARG A 23 8.16 -11.87 4.43
C ARG A 23 9.39 -12.76 4.37
N THR A 24 9.20 -14.05 4.16
CA THR A 24 10.31 -15.01 3.96
C THR A 24 10.94 -14.87 2.57
N ASN A 25 10.29 -14.17 1.63
CA ASN A 25 10.89 -13.85 0.35
C ASN A 25 11.88 -12.68 0.51
N PRO A 26 13.20 -12.90 0.40
CA PRO A 26 14.19 -11.82 0.54
C PRO A 26 14.07 -10.78 -0.58
N ASN A 27 13.48 -11.15 -1.71
CA ASN A 27 13.22 -10.27 -2.85
C ASN A 27 11.73 -9.89 -2.96
N TRP A 28 11.05 -9.67 -1.82
CA TRP A 28 9.65 -9.23 -1.83
C TRP A 28 9.44 -7.92 -2.61
N ARG A 29 10.47 -7.05 -2.68
CA ARG A 29 10.43 -5.78 -3.44
C ARG A 29 10.26 -6.01 -4.94
N GLY A 30 10.87 -7.07 -5.48
CA GLY A 30 10.66 -7.49 -6.88
C GLY A 30 9.34 -8.25 -7.09
N HIS A 31 8.64 -8.61 -6.02
CA HIS A 31 7.42 -9.43 -6.04
C HIS A 31 6.32 -8.79 -5.19
N LEU A 32 6.05 -7.49 -5.42
CA LEU A 32 5.05 -6.74 -4.64
C LEU A 32 3.72 -7.48 -4.56
N GLN A 33 3.28 -8.04 -5.69
CA GLN A 33 2.01 -8.74 -5.83
C GLN A 33 1.91 -10.05 -5.04
N GLN A 34 3.02 -10.63 -4.56
CA GLN A 34 3.00 -11.87 -3.78
C GLN A 34 2.11 -11.77 -2.54
N LEU A 35 2.05 -10.58 -1.90
CA LEU A 35 1.22 -10.36 -0.72
C LEU A 35 -0.27 -10.67 -0.98
N ALA A 36 -0.77 -10.42 -2.19
CA ALA A 36 -2.15 -10.70 -2.55
C ALA A 36 -2.49 -12.20 -2.56
N MET A 37 -1.48 -13.07 -2.65
CA MET A 37 -1.62 -14.53 -2.61
C MET A 37 -1.55 -15.11 -1.18
N CYS A 38 -1.24 -14.27 -0.20
CA CYS A 38 -0.98 -14.67 1.18
C CYS A 38 -2.17 -14.46 2.12
N SER A 39 -3.25 -13.79 1.68
CA SER A 39 -4.46 -13.65 2.47
C SER A 39 -5.20 -14.98 2.62
N ILE A 40 -5.79 -15.20 3.81
CA ILE A 40 -6.51 -16.42 4.20
C ILE A 40 -7.81 -16.05 4.92
N GLY A 41 -8.70 -17.03 5.16
CA GLY A 41 -10.01 -16.82 5.78
C GLY A 41 -11.10 -16.48 4.74
N TYR A 42 -12.15 -15.77 5.16
CA TYR A 42 -13.32 -15.51 4.30
C TYR A 42 -13.02 -14.73 3.03
N THR A 43 -12.05 -13.81 3.07
CA THR A 43 -11.63 -13.07 1.87
C THR A 43 -10.92 -13.98 0.87
N GLY A 44 -10.35 -15.10 1.32
CA GLY A 44 -9.50 -15.94 0.50
C GLY A 44 -8.29 -15.18 -0.06
N LYS A 45 -7.75 -15.66 -1.17
CA LYS A 45 -6.64 -15.01 -1.89
C LYS A 45 -7.16 -13.87 -2.76
N MET A 46 -6.48 -12.74 -2.77
CA MET A 46 -6.82 -11.56 -3.58
C MET A 46 -6.21 -11.64 -4.99
N THR A 47 -6.30 -12.81 -5.64
CA THR A 47 -5.70 -13.09 -6.96
C THR A 47 -6.13 -12.09 -8.03
N ASN A 48 -7.36 -11.58 -7.95
CA ASN A 48 -7.91 -10.61 -8.90
C ASN A 48 -7.25 -9.23 -8.86
N ASN A 49 -6.41 -8.94 -7.85
CA ASN A 49 -5.61 -7.71 -7.78
C ASN A 49 -4.20 -7.91 -8.37
N THR A 50 -3.93 -9.08 -8.97
CA THR A 50 -2.62 -9.45 -9.52
C THR A 50 -2.72 -9.76 -11.01
N GLY A 51 -1.57 -9.85 -11.67
CA GLY A 51 -1.45 -10.22 -13.07
C GLY A 51 -0.58 -9.25 -13.88
N SER A 52 -0.35 -9.62 -15.13
CA SER A 52 0.36 -8.79 -16.11
C SER A 52 -0.45 -7.57 -16.57
N ASP A 53 -1.76 -7.57 -16.33
CA ASP A 53 -2.69 -6.48 -16.64
C ASP A 53 -2.77 -5.41 -15.53
N VAL A 54 -1.97 -5.57 -14.46
CA VAL A 54 -1.93 -4.61 -13.36
C VAL A 54 -1.15 -3.37 -13.76
N THR A 55 -1.80 -2.21 -13.64
CA THR A 55 -1.13 -0.92 -13.78
C THR A 55 -0.36 -0.60 -12.50
N HIS A 56 0.96 -0.47 -12.60
CA HIS A 56 1.79 0.02 -11.50
C HIS A 56 1.73 1.54 -11.45
N TYR A 57 1.22 2.08 -10.36
CA TYR A 57 1.09 3.52 -10.16
C TYR A 57 1.88 3.96 -8.93
N ARG A 58 2.72 4.99 -9.09
CA ARG A 58 3.51 5.53 -7.98
C ARG A 58 2.98 6.91 -7.62
N VAL A 59 2.54 7.07 -6.38
CA VAL A 59 2.18 8.37 -5.81
C VAL A 59 3.46 9.17 -5.58
N THR A 60 3.49 10.38 -6.12
CA THR A 60 4.62 11.33 -6.04
C THR A 60 4.19 12.66 -5.42
N ASP A 61 2.89 12.93 -5.39
CA ASP A 61 2.27 14.12 -4.83
C ASP A 61 1.30 13.73 -3.69
N HIS A 62 1.46 14.38 -2.54
CA HIS A 62 0.63 14.17 -1.35
C HIS A 62 -0.61 15.08 -1.30
N SER A 63 -0.77 15.99 -2.27
CA SER A 63 -1.95 16.85 -2.40
C SER A 63 -3.21 16.04 -2.72
N ASP A 64 -4.37 16.60 -2.37
CA ASP A 64 -5.68 16.00 -2.67
C ASP A 64 -6.64 17.05 -3.23
N ASP A 65 -7.21 16.75 -4.40
CA ASP A 65 -8.31 17.51 -5.02
C ASP A 65 -9.47 16.56 -5.26
N ALA A 66 -10.55 16.73 -4.51
CA ALA A 66 -11.71 15.84 -4.55
C ALA A 66 -12.51 15.91 -5.86
N LEU A 67 -12.41 17.01 -6.61
CA LEU A 67 -13.15 17.22 -7.85
C LEU A 67 -12.29 16.89 -9.07
N ASN A 68 -11.03 17.32 -9.05
CA ASN A 68 -10.11 17.20 -10.18
C ASN A 68 -8.79 16.57 -9.73
N PRO A 69 -8.78 15.28 -9.37
CA PRO A 69 -7.57 14.61 -8.91
C PRO A 69 -6.52 14.59 -10.02
N LYS A 70 -5.28 14.95 -9.68
CA LYS A 70 -4.16 15.07 -10.63
C LYS A 70 -3.34 13.77 -10.70
N PRO A 71 -2.80 13.38 -11.87
CA PRO A 71 -1.76 12.35 -11.95
C PRO A 71 -0.62 12.66 -10.97
N GLY A 72 -0.11 11.63 -10.28
CA GLY A 72 0.81 11.74 -9.16
C GLY A 72 0.15 11.69 -7.78
N THR A 73 -1.16 11.97 -7.66
CA THR A 73 -1.89 11.95 -6.37
C THR A 73 -2.52 10.59 -6.07
N LEU A 74 -2.70 10.27 -4.78
CA LEU A 74 -3.39 9.05 -4.37
C LEU A 74 -4.83 8.96 -4.91
N ARG A 75 -5.58 10.07 -4.88
CA ARG A 75 -6.97 10.08 -5.37
C ARG A 75 -7.06 9.71 -6.84
N TYR A 76 -6.17 10.26 -7.67
CA TYR A 76 -6.13 9.88 -9.09
C TYR A 76 -5.87 8.38 -9.25
N GLY A 77 -4.93 7.84 -8.49
CA GLY A 77 -4.59 6.41 -8.53
C GLY A 77 -5.79 5.50 -8.22
N VAL A 78 -6.61 5.85 -7.24
CA VAL A 78 -7.71 4.99 -6.78
C VAL A 78 -9.04 5.22 -7.51
N THR A 79 -9.23 6.34 -8.23
CA THR A 79 -10.50 6.66 -8.93
C THR A 79 -10.39 6.71 -10.45
N SER A 80 -9.26 7.17 -10.98
CA SER A 80 -9.16 7.56 -12.40
C SER A 80 -8.52 6.48 -13.26
N ILE A 81 -7.68 5.63 -12.69
CA ILE A 81 -7.09 4.49 -13.39
C ILE A 81 -8.15 3.40 -13.56
N LYS A 82 -8.29 2.90 -14.79
CA LYS A 82 -9.25 1.83 -15.12
C LYS A 82 -8.55 0.47 -15.04
N GLY A 83 -9.30 -0.55 -14.63
CA GLY A 83 -8.78 -1.91 -14.47
C GLY A 83 -8.07 -2.11 -13.13
N LYS A 84 -7.11 -3.04 -13.10
CA LYS A 84 -6.36 -3.37 -11.88
C LYS A 84 -5.23 -2.37 -11.67
N VAL A 85 -5.07 -1.89 -10.45
CA VAL A 85 -4.00 -0.94 -10.11
C VAL A 85 -3.28 -1.34 -8.83
N TRP A 86 -1.94 -1.28 -8.88
CA TRP A 86 -1.08 -1.45 -7.72
C TRP A 86 -0.38 -0.15 -7.41
N ILE A 87 -0.84 0.52 -6.36
CA ILE A 87 -0.40 1.85 -5.95
C ILE A 87 0.73 1.72 -4.93
N THR A 88 1.86 2.35 -5.21
CA THR A 88 2.99 2.50 -4.28
C THR A 88 3.29 3.98 -4.02
N PHE A 89 4.21 4.25 -3.10
CA PHE A 89 4.56 5.61 -2.70
C PHE A 89 6.05 5.84 -2.93
N GLU A 90 6.40 6.98 -3.52
CA GLU A 90 7.79 7.32 -3.81
C GLU A 90 8.63 7.60 -2.56
N ARG A 91 8.00 8.12 -1.51
CA ARG A 91 8.63 8.56 -0.27
C ARG A 91 7.60 8.60 0.86
N ASP A 92 8.07 8.92 2.06
CA ASP A 92 7.20 9.19 3.20
C ASP A 92 6.25 10.35 2.89
N MET A 93 4.98 10.21 3.25
CA MET A 93 3.93 11.17 2.88
C MET A 93 2.88 11.32 3.97
N ASN A 94 2.43 12.56 4.16
CA ASN A 94 1.25 12.91 4.94
C ASN A 94 0.16 13.39 3.98
N ILE A 95 -0.79 12.51 3.65
CA ILE A 95 -1.86 12.78 2.70
C ILE A 95 -3.09 13.24 3.49
N ARG A 96 -3.42 14.53 3.35
CA ARG A 96 -4.62 15.13 3.93
C ARG A 96 -5.75 15.07 2.92
N LEU A 97 -6.77 14.28 3.21
CA LEU A 97 -7.91 14.13 2.32
C LEU A 97 -8.85 15.34 2.42
N ALA A 98 -9.26 15.90 1.29
CA ALA A 98 -10.25 16.97 1.23
C ALA A 98 -11.68 16.45 1.48
N LYS A 99 -11.96 15.21 1.04
CA LYS A 99 -13.22 14.47 1.19
C LYS A 99 -12.93 12.97 1.31
N ALA A 100 -13.95 12.17 1.62
CA ALA A 100 -13.84 10.71 1.61
C ALA A 100 -13.18 10.20 0.31
N LEU A 101 -12.27 9.22 0.46
CA LEU A 101 -11.55 8.61 -0.64
C LEU A 101 -12.28 7.34 -1.07
N LEU A 102 -12.91 7.37 -2.25
CA LEU A 102 -13.57 6.20 -2.81
C LEU A 102 -12.53 5.36 -3.55
N VAL A 103 -12.34 4.11 -3.12
CA VAL A 103 -11.38 3.20 -3.72
C VAL A 103 -12.10 2.30 -4.73
N SER A 104 -11.69 2.37 -5.99
CA SER A 104 -12.28 1.56 -7.05
C SER A 104 -11.93 0.08 -6.90
N SER A 105 -12.75 -0.79 -7.47
CA SER A 105 -12.47 -2.23 -7.52
C SER A 105 -11.09 -2.53 -8.13
N PHE A 106 -10.51 -3.66 -7.72
CA PHE A 106 -9.20 -4.13 -8.19
C PHE A 106 -8.02 -3.20 -7.88
N THR A 107 -8.12 -2.46 -6.78
CA THR A 107 -7.08 -1.54 -6.31
C THR A 107 -6.30 -2.15 -5.15
N THR A 108 -4.98 -2.10 -5.22
CA THR A 108 -4.09 -2.32 -4.09
C THR A 108 -3.39 -1.01 -3.72
N ILE A 109 -3.43 -0.64 -2.44
CA ILE A 109 -2.65 0.48 -1.88
C ILE A 109 -1.56 -0.13 -1.01
N ASP A 110 -0.31 -0.02 -1.45
CA ASP A 110 0.84 -0.68 -0.85
C ASP A 110 1.87 0.34 -0.38
N ALA A 111 1.85 0.62 0.94
CA ALA A 111 2.77 1.54 1.59
C ALA A 111 4.09 0.89 2.04
N ARG A 112 4.36 -0.38 1.70
CA ARG A 112 5.63 -1.02 2.11
C ARG A 112 6.81 -0.26 1.52
N GLY A 113 7.75 0.14 2.38
CA GLY A 113 8.94 0.90 1.98
C GLY A 113 8.81 2.42 2.13
N ALA A 114 7.65 2.93 2.58
CA ALA A 114 7.44 4.34 2.92
C ALA A 114 6.57 4.45 4.19
N ASN A 115 6.77 5.51 4.97
CA ASN A 115 5.86 5.87 6.06
C ASN A 115 4.76 6.80 5.52
N VAL A 116 3.55 6.24 5.34
CA VAL A 116 2.43 6.94 4.72
C VAL A 116 1.31 7.10 5.72
N HIS A 117 0.99 8.35 6.04
CA HIS A 117 -0.14 8.71 6.88
C HIS A 117 -1.26 9.27 6.00
N ILE A 118 -2.43 8.63 6.01
CA ILE A 118 -3.62 9.08 5.29
C ILE A 118 -4.67 9.42 6.36
N ALA A 119 -5.01 10.70 6.49
CA ALA A 119 -5.94 11.15 7.52
C ALA A 119 -6.78 12.33 7.06
N TYR A 120 -7.98 12.44 7.64
CA TYR A 120 -8.77 13.65 7.63
C TYR A 120 -8.48 14.42 8.92
N CYS A 121 -7.58 15.40 8.88
CA CYS A 121 -7.35 16.29 10.02
C CYS A 121 -8.21 17.54 9.87
N LEU A 122 -9.27 17.66 10.67
CA LEU A 122 -9.84 18.97 10.98
C LEU A 122 -8.79 19.76 11.78
N PRO A 123 -8.48 21.02 11.45
CA PRO A 123 -7.59 21.81 12.28
C PRO A 123 -8.22 22.00 13.67
N GLY A 124 -7.59 21.51 14.74
CA GLY A 124 -7.98 21.79 16.13
C GLY A 124 -8.52 20.64 16.99
N ALA A 125 -8.25 19.38 16.64
CA ALA A 125 -8.47 18.22 17.52
C ALA A 125 -7.14 17.57 17.92
#